data_AF-A0A1H6KH43-F1
#
_entry.id   AF-A0A1H6KH43-F1
#
_cell.length_a   1.000
_cell.length_b   1.000
_cell.length_c   1.000
_cell.angle_alpha   90.00
_cell.angle_beta   90.00
_cell.angle_gamma   90.00
#
_symmetry.space_group_name_H-M   'P 1'
#
loop_
_entity.id
_entity.type
_entity.pdbx_description
1 polymer ?
#
loop_
_entity_poly.entity_id
_entity_poly.type
_entity_poly.pdbx_seq_one_letter_code
_entity_poly.pdbx_strand_id
1 'polypeptide(L)'
;MAQYEIANGKNFEMIQLAKSIVAEQQIEIEKMLFLLAHCEKMQIPVGYGAAMTQTMTDMMDVTPGDNVQYDSVDHAFAAIMLPHHQAAVDMAMVLLKYGKDPRIANVAAQIIAEQQVEIEQMQMFLKLNKGK
;
A
#
# COMPACT_ATOMS: atom_id res chain seq x y z
N MET A 1 3.23 10.39 -2.90
CA MET A 1 4.67 10.05 -2.88
C MET A 1 5.19 9.55 -4.21
N ALA A 2 4.55 8.58 -4.87
CA ALA A 2 5.05 8.03 -6.14
C ALA A 2 5.30 9.09 -7.23
N GLN A 3 4.40 10.06 -7.43
CA GLN A 3 4.64 11.16 -8.37
C GLN A 3 5.88 12.00 -8.03
N TYR A 4 6.21 12.16 -6.75
CA TYR A 4 7.39 12.88 -6.31
C TYR A 4 8.68 12.08 -6.61
N GLU A 5 8.65 10.78 -6.38
CA GLU A 5 9.72 9.85 -6.78
C GLU A 5 9.93 9.86 -8.30
N ILE A 6 8.86 9.81 -9.09
CA ILE A 6 8.96 9.88 -10.57
C ILE A 6 9.65 11.16 -11.05
N ALA A 7 9.41 12.29 -10.37
CA ALA A 7 9.94 13.58 -10.75
C ALA A 7 11.36 13.85 -10.25
N ASN A 8 11.74 13.29 -9.09
CA ASN A 8 12.96 13.69 -8.36
C ASN A 8 13.89 12.52 -8.00
N GLY A 9 13.45 11.27 -8.18
CA GLY A 9 14.24 10.07 -7.98
C GLY A 9 15.41 10.00 -8.96
N LYS A 10 16.41 9.18 -8.60
CA LYS A 10 17.63 8.97 -9.40
C LYS A 10 17.86 7.50 -9.72
N ASN A 11 17.30 6.59 -8.93
CA ASN A 11 17.37 5.17 -9.17
C ASN A 11 16.31 4.77 -10.21
N PHE A 12 16.77 4.21 -11.33
CA PHE A 12 15.88 3.83 -12.42
C PHE A 12 14.82 2.81 -12.00
N GLU A 13 15.19 1.81 -11.19
CA GLU A 13 14.27 0.76 -10.73
C GLU A 13 13.18 1.35 -9.83
N MET A 14 13.54 2.25 -8.91
CA MET A 14 12.58 2.92 -8.03
C MET A 14 11.64 3.87 -8.77
N ILE A 15 12.13 4.58 -9.79
CA ILE A 15 11.27 5.39 -10.67
C ILE A 15 10.29 4.52 -11.45
N GLN A 16 10.72 3.35 -11.95
CA GLN A 16 9.82 2.43 -12.65
C GLN A 16 8.79 1.83 -11.70
N LEU A 17 9.19 1.44 -10.50
CA LEU A 17 8.28 0.99 -9.45
C LEU A 17 7.26 2.07 -9.10
N ALA A 18 7.67 3.32 -8.92
CA ALA A 18 6.73 4.42 -8.65
C ALA A 18 5.73 4.62 -9.80
N LYS A 19 6.13 4.37 -11.06
CA LYS A 19 5.22 4.40 -12.21
C LYS A 19 4.24 3.23 -12.21
N SER A 20 4.69 2.01 -11.88
CA SER A 20 3.79 0.86 -11.78
C SER A 20 2.76 1.06 -10.67
N ILE A 21 3.20 1.49 -9.49
CA ILE A 21 2.32 1.83 -8.34
C ILE A 21 1.22 2.80 -8.77
N VAL A 22 1.57 3.89 -9.48
CA VAL A 22 0.57 4.87 -9.95
C VAL A 22 -0.43 4.24 -10.92
N ALA A 23 0.03 3.40 -11.85
CA ALA A 23 -0.84 2.79 -12.84
C ALA A 23 -1.76 1.74 -12.21
N GLU A 24 -1.22 0.90 -11.33
CA GLU A 24 -1.92 -0.20 -10.68
C GLU A 24 -2.94 0.33 -9.66
N GLN A 25 -2.55 1.25 -8.77
CA GLN A 25 -3.48 1.85 -7.81
C GLN A 25 -4.60 2.65 -8.48
N GLN A 26 -4.35 3.29 -9.63
CA GLN A 26 -5.41 3.98 -10.36
C GLN A 26 -6.49 3.01 -10.84
N ILE A 27 -6.10 1.83 -11.32
CA ILE A 27 -7.03 0.77 -11.72
C ILE A 27 -7.80 0.25 -10.49
N GLU A 28 -7.12 0.04 -9.36
CA GLU A 28 -7.75 -0.37 -8.11
C GLU A 28 -8.78 0.65 -7.61
N ILE A 29 -8.45 1.95 -7.65
CA ILE A 29 -9.36 3.04 -7.30
C ILE A 29 -10.60 3.01 -8.18
N GLU A 30 -10.45 2.85 -9.50
CA GLU A 30 -11.58 2.77 -10.42
C GLU A 30 -12.49 1.57 -10.12
N LYS A 31 -11.90 0.40 -9.82
CA LYS A 31 -12.66 -0.79 -9.39
C LYS A 31 -13.40 -0.51 -8.07
N MET A 32 -12.73 0.06 -7.08
CA MET A 32 -13.35 0.38 -5.78
C MET A 32 -14.49 1.39 -5.94
N LEU A 33 -14.31 2.44 -6.74
CA LEU A 33 -15.36 3.42 -7.04
C LEU A 33 -16.56 2.77 -7.73
N PHE A 34 -16.31 1.86 -8.67
CA PHE A 34 -17.37 1.09 -9.31
C PHE A 34 -18.14 0.24 -8.28
N LEU A 35 -17.45 -0.43 -7.37
CA LEU A 35 -18.10 -1.23 -6.32
C LEU A 35 -18.90 -0.35 -5.36
N LEU A 36 -18.37 0.81 -4.94
CA LEU A 36 -19.08 1.75 -4.07
C LEU A 36 -20.38 2.27 -4.71
N ALA A 37 -20.36 2.53 -6.02
CA ALA A 37 -21.55 2.96 -6.76
C ALA A 37 -22.64 1.87 -6.84
N HIS A 38 -22.27 0.59 -6.68
CA HIS A 38 -23.16 -0.57 -6.82
C HIS A 38 -23.23 -1.41 -5.53
N CYS A 39 -22.90 -0.79 -4.40
CA CYS A 39 -22.90 -1.41 -3.08
C CYS A 39 -24.25 -1.16 -2.39
N GLU A 40 -24.89 -2.22 -1.91
CA GLU A 40 -26.00 -2.09 -0.97
C GLU A 40 -25.46 -1.77 0.43
N LYS A 41 -26.21 -1.01 1.23
CA LYS A 41 -25.84 -0.71 2.61
C LYS A 41 -25.63 -2.01 3.39
N MET A 42 -24.39 -2.28 3.77
CA MET A 42 -24.02 -3.44 4.58
C MET A 42 -23.86 -3.04 6.04
N GLN A 43 -24.28 -3.92 6.95
CA GLN A 43 -23.97 -3.76 8.36
C GLN A 43 -22.49 -4.11 8.59
N ILE A 44 -21.75 -3.21 9.23
CA ILE A 44 -20.36 -3.45 9.59
C ILE A 44 -20.30 -4.62 10.59
N PRO A 45 -19.57 -5.72 10.30
CA PRO A 45 -19.43 -6.82 11.23
C PRO A 45 -18.79 -6.39 12.55
N VAL A 46 -19.22 -6.98 13.66
CA VAL A 46 -18.58 -6.76 14.98
C VAL A 46 -17.09 -7.10 14.87
N GLY A 47 -16.24 -6.19 15.34
CA GLY A 47 -14.78 -6.33 15.31
C GLY A 47 -14.10 -5.84 14.03
N TYR A 48 -14.83 -5.59 12.93
CA TYR A 48 -14.23 -5.06 11.70
C TYR A 48 -13.56 -3.70 11.90
N GLY A 49 -14.27 -2.76 12.54
CA GLY A 49 -13.72 -1.42 12.79
C GLY A 49 -12.47 -1.45 13.66
N ALA A 50 -12.46 -2.27 14.72
CA ALA A 50 -11.29 -2.42 15.58
C ALA A 50 -10.09 -3.05 14.84
N ALA A 51 -10.34 -4.05 13.99
CA ALA A 51 -9.28 -4.66 13.17
C ALA A 51 -8.68 -3.65 12.17
N MET A 52 -9.53 -2.86 11.50
CA MET A 52 -9.08 -1.79 10.61
C MET A 52 -8.32 -0.68 11.35
N THR A 53 -8.73 -0.32 12.56
CA THR A 53 -7.98 0.63 13.38
C THR A 53 -6.60 0.07 13.74
N GLN A 54 -6.52 -1.21 14.09
CA GLN A 54 -5.26 -1.84 14.45
C GLN A 54 -4.25 -1.82 13.30
N THR A 55 -4.65 -2.16 12.07
CA THR A 55 -3.73 -2.11 10.91
C THR A 55 -3.16 -0.71 10.68
N MET A 56 -3.97 0.33 10.89
CA MET A 56 -3.53 1.72 10.78
C MET A 56 -2.60 2.13 11.91
N THR A 57 -2.88 1.67 13.15
CA THR A 57 -1.99 1.88 14.30
C THR A 57 -0.62 1.21 14.07
N ASP A 58 -0.63 -0.06 13.65
CA ASP A 58 0.60 -0.81 13.38
C ASP A 58 1.44 -0.11 12.30
N MET A 59 0.81 0.41 11.24
CA MET A 59 1.48 1.19 10.20
C MET A 59 2.11 2.47 10.76
N MET A 60 1.39 3.22 11.60
CA MET A 60 1.92 4.45 12.20
C MET A 60 3.12 4.17 13.12
N ASP A 61 3.11 3.06 13.84
CA ASP A 61 4.19 2.68 14.76
C ASP A 61 5.50 2.37 14.03
N VAL A 62 5.42 1.87 12.78
CA VAL A 62 6.60 1.51 11.97
C VAL A 62 6.96 2.54 10.91
N THR A 63 6.06 3.49 10.61
CA THR A 63 6.32 4.53 9.61
C THR A 63 7.28 5.58 10.20
N PRO A 64 8.41 5.87 9.53
CA PRO A 64 9.33 6.88 10.03
C PRO A 64 8.68 8.27 10.09
N GLY A 65 8.87 8.99 11.18
CA GLY A 65 8.33 10.34 11.35
C GLY A 65 9.04 11.41 10.51
N ASP A 66 8.43 12.59 10.40
CA ASP A 66 8.86 13.70 9.52
C ASP A 66 10.29 14.24 9.79
N ASN A 67 10.86 13.94 10.95
CA ASN A 67 12.21 14.38 11.34
C ASN A 67 13.32 13.45 10.83
N VAL A 68 12.97 12.29 10.27
CA VAL A 68 13.95 11.34 9.73
C VAL A 68 14.56 11.91 8.45
N GLN A 69 15.89 12.00 8.43
CA GLN A 69 16.64 12.39 7.25
C GLN A 69 16.93 11.15 6.40
N TYR A 70 16.79 11.30 5.08
CA TYR A 70 17.08 10.25 4.11
C TYR A 70 18.18 10.70 3.17
N ASP A 71 19.03 9.75 2.78
CA ASP A 71 20.18 10.01 1.91
C ASP A 71 19.75 10.29 0.45
N SER A 72 18.58 9.82 0.04
CA SER A 72 17.99 10.14 -1.27
C SER A 72 16.46 10.11 -1.26
N VAL A 73 15.87 10.66 -2.33
CA VAL A 73 14.41 10.56 -2.58
C VAL A 73 13.98 9.10 -2.71
N ASP A 74 14.78 8.28 -3.38
CA ASP A 74 14.50 6.85 -3.59
C ASP A 74 14.48 6.09 -2.25
N HIS A 75 15.40 6.43 -1.33
CA HIS A 75 15.42 5.89 0.03
C HIS A 75 14.20 6.32 0.85
N ALA A 76 13.87 7.61 0.83
CA ALA A 76 12.68 8.12 1.51
C ALA A 76 11.42 7.43 0.96
N PHE A 77 11.32 7.31 -0.36
CA PHE A 77 10.20 6.66 -1.03
C PHE A 77 10.05 5.21 -0.59
N ALA A 78 11.10 4.39 -0.70
CA ALA A 78 11.04 2.98 -0.31
C ALA A 78 10.79 2.79 1.20
N ALA A 79 11.42 3.60 2.06
CA ALA A 79 11.31 3.46 3.51
C ALA A 79 9.91 3.82 4.04
N ILE A 80 9.23 4.75 3.40
CA ILE A 80 7.88 5.18 3.80
C ILE A 80 6.81 4.36 3.06
N MET A 81 7.00 4.01 1.78
CA MET A 81 6.00 3.25 1.03
C MET A 81 5.92 1.78 1.45
N LEU A 82 7.00 1.19 1.94
CA LEU A 82 7.01 -0.20 2.42
C LEU A 82 5.98 -0.44 3.54
N PRO A 83 6.01 0.29 4.68
CA PRO A 83 4.99 0.10 5.72
C PRO A 83 3.59 0.51 5.24
N HIS A 84 3.48 1.48 4.34
CA HIS A 84 2.19 1.86 3.75
C HIS A 84 1.59 0.73 2.90
N HIS A 85 2.39 0.03 2.09
CA HIS A 85 1.92 -1.12 1.30
C HIS A 85 1.56 -2.30 2.21
N GLN A 86 2.37 -2.56 3.24
CA GLN A 86 2.04 -3.60 4.21
C GLN A 86 0.68 -3.33 4.89
N ALA A 87 0.40 -2.09 5.25
CA ALA A 87 -0.89 -1.71 5.82
C ALA A 87 -2.06 -1.97 4.87
N ALA A 88 -1.89 -1.70 3.57
CA ALA A 88 -2.91 -1.98 2.56
C ALA A 88 -3.14 -3.49 2.39
N VAL A 89 -2.08 -4.31 2.40
CA VAL A 89 -2.16 -5.78 2.43
C VAL A 89 -2.92 -6.24 3.68
N ASP A 90 -2.59 -5.71 4.85
CA ASP A 90 -3.23 -6.08 6.12
C ASP A 90 -4.71 -5.69 6.13
N MET A 91 -5.06 -4.51 5.63
CA MET A 91 -6.46 -4.08 5.46
C MET A 91 -7.21 -4.98 4.48
N ALA A 92 -6.59 -5.37 3.36
CA ALA A 92 -7.18 -6.31 2.41
C ALA A 92 -7.42 -7.69 3.04
N MET A 93 -6.51 -8.18 3.89
CA MET A 93 -6.71 -9.40 4.66
C MET A 93 -7.87 -9.28 5.65
N VAL A 94 -8.02 -8.13 6.32
CA VAL A 94 -9.19 -7.84 7.17
C VAL A 94 -10.47 -7.87 6.32
N LEU A 95 -10.49 -7.27 5.14
CA LEU A 95 -11.63 -7.35 4.22
C LEU A 95 -11.97 -8.78 3.82
N LEU A 96 -10.98 -9.63 3.53
CA LEU A 96 -11.23 -11.05 3.23
C LEU A 96 -11.79 -11.83 4.42
N LYS A 97 -11.41 -11.45 5.64
CA LYS A 97 -11.89 -12.10 6.87
C LYS A 97 -13.34 -11.76 7.20
N TYR A 98 -13.75 -10.50 7.00
CA TYR A 98 -15.05 -9.99 7.45
C TYR A 98 -16.05 -9.76 6.32
N GLY A 99 -15.57 -9.54 5.10
CA GLY A 99 -16.37 -9.24 3.92
C GLY A 99 -17.11 -10.48 3.39
N LYS A 100 -18.26 -10.24 2.76
CA LYS A 100 -19.10 -11.30 2.17
C LYS A 100 -19.36 -11.12 0.68
N ASP A 101 -19.03 -9.95 0.12
CA ASP A 101 -19.22 -9.69 -1.30
C ASP A 101 -18.03 -10.28 -2.09
N PRO A 102 -18.26 -11.25 -2.98
CA PRO A 102 -17.19 -11.88 -3.77
C PRO A 102 -16.47 -10.88 -4.68
N ARG A 103 -17.12 -9.79 -5.09
CA ARG A 103 -16.50 -8.74 -5.91
C ARG A 103 -15.47 -7.95 -5.10
N ILE A 104 -15.78 -7.65 -3.84
CA ILE A 104 -14.84 -6.99 -2.91
C ILE A 104 -13.71 -7.96 -2.56
N ALA A 105 -14.01 -9.24 -2.33
CA ALA A 105 -12.98 -10.24 -2.05
C ALA A 105 -11.99 -10.39 -3.22
N ASN A 106 -12.47 -10.28 -4.47
CA ASN A 106 -11.60 -10.32 -5.64
C ASN A 106 -10.64 -9.11 -5.68
N VAL A 107 -11.14 -7.90 -5.42
CA VAL A 107 -10.29 -6.69 -5.36
C VAL A 107 -9.28 -6.80 -4.21
N ALA A 108 -9.69 -7.27 -3.02
CA ALA A 108 -8.78 -7.47 -1.90
C ALA A 108 -7.67 -8.48 -2.22
N ALA A 109 -7.98 -9.59 -2.89
CA ALA A 109 -6.99 -10.57 -3.31
C ALA A 109 -6.00 -10.00 -4.36
N GLN A 110 -6.48 -9.14 -5.26
CA GLN A 110 -5.62 -8.43 -6.23
C GLN A 110 -4.65 -7.48 -5.52
N ILE A 111 -5.16 -6.63 -4.62
CA ILE A 111 -4.34 -5.73 -3.80
C ILE A 111 -3.23 -6.49 -3.08
N ILE A 112 -3.56 -7.62 -2.44
CA ILE A 112 -2.56 -8.44 -1.74
C ILE A 112 -1.48 -8.94 -2.71
N ALA A 113 -1.87 -9.46 -3.88
CA ALA A 113 -0.93 -10.03 -4.83
C ALA A 113 -0.01 -8.96 -5.45
N GLU A 114 -0.58 -7.83 -5.88
CA GLU A 114 0.12 -6.73 -6.54
C GLU A 114 1.08 -6.05 -5.55
N GLN A 115 0.57 -5.62 -4.38
CA GLN A 115 1.39 -4.90 -3.42
C GLN A 115 2.44 -5.77 -2.72
N GLN A 116 2.27 -7.09 -2.64
CA GLN A 116 3.31 -7.98 -2.11
C GLN A 116 4.57 -7.98 -2.99
N VAL A 117 4.41 -7.89 -4.31
CA VAL A 117 5.53 -7.79 -5.26
C VAL A 117 6.27 -6.45 -5.07
N GLU A 118 5.52 -5.36 -4.90
CA GLU A 118 6.08 -4.02 -4.69
C GLU A 118 6.82 -3.94 -3.35
N ILE A 119 6.31 -4.59 -2.29
CA ILE A 119 6.99 -4.74 -1.00
C ILE A 119 8.34 -5.44 -1.18
N GLU A 120 8.39 -6.55 -1.92
CA GLU A 120 9.64 -7.29 -2.16
C GLU A 120 10.68 -6.44 -2.89
N GLN A 121 10.25 -5.64 -3.88
CA GLN A 121 11.11 -4.72 -4.61
C GLN A 121 11.67 -3.62 -3.69
N MET A 122 10.84 -2.99 -2.85
CA MET A 122 11.30 -2.00 -1.88
C MET A 122 12.24 -2.59 -0.83
N GLN A 123 11.94 -3.79 -0.32
CA GLN A 123 12.81 -4.50 0.62
C GLN A 123 14.17 -4.80 0.01
N MET A 124 14.21 -5.26 -1.24
CA MET A 124 15.45 -5.51 -1.95
C MET A 124 16.25 -4.23 -2.14
N PHE A 125 15.62 -3.15 -2.59
CA PHE A 125 16.25 -1.85 -2.75
C PHE A 125 16.88 -1.35 -1.45
N LEU A 126 16.11 -1.34 -0.35
CA LEU A 126 16.58 -0.89 0.97
C LEU A 126 17.72 -1.77 1.49
N LYS A 127 17.69 -3.09 1.23
CA LYS A 127 18.76 -4.01 1.63
C LYS A 127 20.07 -3.74 0.88
N LEU A 128 20.00 -3.47 -0.43
CA LEU A 128 21.17 -3.25 -1.28
C LEU A 128 21.81 -1.86 -1.11
N ASN A 129 21.07 -0.91 -0.53
CA ASN A 129 21.51 0.47 -0.38
C ASN A 129 21.66 0.92 1.09
N LYS A 130 21.70 -0.01 2.05
CA LYS A 130 21.97 0.32 3.46
C LYS A 130 23.29 1.10 3.62
N GLY A 131 23.20 2.30 4.19
CA GLY A 131 24.36 3.11 4.58
C GLY A 131 25.10 3.80 3.43
N LYS A 132 24.39 4.09 2.32
CA LYS A 132 24.87 4.90 1.20
C LYS A 132 24.05 6.17 1.10
#